data_AF-A0A0F0IJR6-F1
#
_entry.id   AF-A0A0F0IJR6-F1
#
_cell.length_a   1.000
_cell.length_b   1.000
_cell.length_c   1.000
_cell.angle_alpha   90.00
_cell.angle_beta   90.00
_cell.angle_gamma   90.00
#
_symmetry.space_group_name_H-M   'P 1'
#
loop_
_entity.id
_entity.type
_entity.pdbx_description
1 polymer ?
#
loop_
_entity_poly.entity_id
_entity_poly.type
_entity_poly.pdbx_seq_one_letter_code
_entity_poly.pdbx_strand_id
1 'polypeptide(L)'
;MVYIRQHQLPKLREYRYAGVDHSLISRYVLKPFYNNVVIKCFPMSMAPNAITLTGFLFVVINFLTILWYNPTLDQDCPSWVYASCAVGLFLYQTFDGVDGIQARRTKQSGPLGELFDHSVDACNTALGVLIFCAAMNFGQSWATVVTLWGSTMTFYVQTWDEYYTQVLTLGIISGPVEGVLTLCLVFGLTAYMGGGSFWHQSMLETVGVPKLDAIPEQLYDMPFTQWYLVYGAIVLFFATGSSIVHVMQIRRERGQDPIAPLFGLLPLVAVWVFVPAYLYLQPTILENYMIPFALYVGLVNAYAVGRMITAHLVKSSFPYFNVLLCPLALGVLDSAGPVFGLWPSALGGGDGQIAFVYVCLGLAIGVYGSFIHDIITTICDYIDIWCLTIKHPYVEKQTANGEVDVVLAVDLLNPTPQAEARKHKLKQLVPAPRSFFMDVKCPGCFTITTVFSHAQTVVVCAGCSTVLCQPTGGKARLTEGCSFRRK
;
A
#
# COMPACT_ATOMS: atom_id res chain seq x y z
N MET A 1 -0.69 24.36 7.14
CA MET A 1 -0.17 23.88 8.44
C MET A 1 1.13 23.15 8.13
N VAL A 2 2.27 23.51 8.74
CA VAL A 2 3.56 22.88 8.42
C VAL A 2 3.79 21.69 9.34
N TYR A 3 3.83 20.48 8.79
CA TYR A 3 3.94 19.24 9.57
C TYR A 3 5.39 18.82 9.84
N ILE A 4 6.32 19.12 8.93
CA ILE A 4 7.77 18.96 9.15
C ILE A 4 8.43 20.34 9.19
N ARG A 5 9.06 20.69 10.31
CA ARG A 5 9.74 21.97 10.47
C ARG A 5 11.12 21.94 9.81
N GLN A 6 11.60 23.11 9.36
CA GLN A 6 12.90 23.26 8.67
C GLN A 6 14.08 22.65 9.44
N HIS A 7 14.12 22.82 10.77
CA HIS A 7 15.19 22.26 11.61
C HIS A 7 15.18 20.72 11.70
N GLN A 8 14.08 20.07 11.31
CA GLN A 8 13.91 18.60 11.36
C GLN A 8 14.36 17.93 10.05
N LEU A 9 14.37 18.68 8.94
CA LEU A 9 14.68 18.14 7.61
C LEU A 9 16.03 17.42 7.51
N PRO A 10 17.13 17.90 8.11
CA PRO A 10 18.42 17.20 8.03
C PRO A 10 18.36 15.75 8.53
N LYS A 11 17.50 15.46 9.50
CA LYS A 11 17.35 14.12 10.08
C LYS A 11 16.79 13.10 9.09
N LEU A 12 16.06 13.53 8.06
CA LEU A 12 15.56 12.65 7.00
C LEU A 12 16.70 11.95 6.25
N ARG A 13 17.87 12.60 6.12
CA ARG A 13 19.05 12.00 5.45
C ARG A 13 19.79 11.01 6.35
N GLU A 14 19.61 11.10 7.66
CA GLU A 14 20.17 10.15 8.62
C GLU A 14 19.33 8.88 8.75
N TYR A 15 18.08 8.92 8.29
CA TYR A 15 17.14 7.82 8.43
C TYR A 15 17.57 6.59 7.62
N ARG A 16 17.51 5.42 8.26
CA ARG A 16 17.73 4.13 7.63
C ARG A 16 16.68 3.15 8.13
N TYR A 17 15.93 2.58 7.20
CA TYR A 17 14.95 1.54 7.50
C TYR A 17 15.59 0.36 8.21
N ALA A 18 14.98 -0.07 9.31
CA ALA A 18 15.36 -1.25 10.06
C ALA A 18 14.10 -2.08 10.37
N GLY A 19 13.98 -3.24 9.73
CA GLY A 19 12.87 -4.16 9.96
C GLY A 19 13.37 -5.58 10.16
N VAL A 20 12.79 -6.29 11.13
CA VAL A 20 13.05 -7.71 11.37
C VAL A 20 11.75 -8.47 11.14
N ASP A 21 11.79 -9.38 10.17
CA ASP A 21 10.62 -10.18 9.79
C ASP A 21 10.85 -11.65 10.12
N HIS A 22 10.11 -12.13 11.12
CA HIS A 22 10.16 -13.51 11.58
C HIS A 22 9.05 -14.40 10.97
N SER A 23 8.18 -13.88 10.09
CA SER A 23 7.11 -14.64 9.45
C SER A 23 7.67 -15.75 8.58
N LEU A 24 7.21 -16.99 8.83
CA LEU A 24 7.61 -18.16 8.06
C LEU A 24 7.06 -18.10 6.63
N ILE A 25 5.80 -17.69 6.47
CA ILE A 25 5.16 -17.59 5.16
C ILE A 25 5.82 -16.49 4.33
N SER A 26 6.09 -15.33 4.93
CA SER A 26 6.83 -14.24 4.30
C SER A 26 8.19 -14.74 3.81
N ARG A 27 8.98 -15.37 4.70
CA ARG A 27 10.36 -15.78 4.41
C ARG A 27 10.46 -16.88 3.35
N TYR A 28 9.62 -17.90 3.43
CA TYR A 28 9.77 -19.11 2.62
C TYR A 28 8.84 -19.20 1.41
N VAL A 29 7.74 -18.44 1.37
CA VAL A 29 6.76 -18.49 0.27
C VAL A 29 6.73 -17.15 -0.47
N LEU A 30 6.38 -16.06 0.22
CA LEU A 30 6.07 -14.80 -0.43
C LEU A 30 7.31 -14.06 -0.92
N LYS A 31 8.38 -13.94 -0.11
CA LYS A 31 9.63 -13.30 -0.57
C LYS A 31 10.22 -13.99 -1.80
N PRO A 32 10.33 -15.34 -1.87
CA PRO A 32 10.72 -16.02 -3.10
C PRO A 32 9.78 -15.74 -4.28
N PHE A 33 8.47 -15.76 -4.05
CA PHE A 33 7.48 -15.42 -5.08
C PHE A 33 7.66 -13.99 -5.62
N TYR A 34 7.83 -13.00 -4.73
CA TYR A 34 8.04 -11.61 -5.07
C TYR A 34 9.34 -11.38 -5.84
N ASN A 35 10.47 -11.92 -5.34
CA ASN A 35 11.79 -11.70 -5.93
C ASN A 35 12.01 -12.46 -7.24
N ASN A 36 11.40 -13.64 -7.40
CA ASN A 36 11.67 -14.50 -8.56
C ASN A 36 10.61 -14.38 -9.66
N VAL A 37 9.39 -13.99 -9.31
CA VAL A 37 8.25 -13.93 -10.24
C VAL A 37 7.76 -12.50 -10.40
N VAL A 38 7.20 -11.92 -9.34
CA VAL A 38 6.39 -10.69 -9.45
C VAL A 38 7.23 -9.46 -9.81
N ILE A 39 8.43 -9.32 -9.27
CA ILE A 39 9.31 -8.17 -9.55
C ILE A 39 9.62 -8.01 -11.05
N LYS A 40 9.57 -9.09 -11.84
CA LYS A 40 9.81 -9.07 -13.29
C LYS A 40 8.66 -8.41 -14.07
N CYS A 41 7.48 -8.32 -13.48
CA CYS A 41 6.32 -7.65 -14.06
C CYS A 41 6.44 -6.12 -14.02
N PHE A 42 7.30 -5.58 -13.14
CA PHE A 42 7.46 -4.14 -12.96
C PHE A 42 8.71 -3.61 -13.70
N PRO A 43 8.56 -2.59 -14.57
CA PRO A 43 9.68 -2.00 -15.30
C PRO A 43 10.56 -1.14 -14.39
N MET A 44 11.83 -0.96 -14.76
CA MET A 44 12.80 -0.13 -14.03
C MET A 44 12.44 1.36 -13.96
N SER A 45 11.48 1.82 -14.77
CA SER A 45 10.99 3.19 -14.78
C SER A 45 9.86 3.45 -13.77
N MET A 46 9.29 2.40 -13.19
CA MET A 46 8.16 2.52 -12.26
C MET A 46 8.67 2.78 -10.84
N ALA A 47 8.21 3.87 -10.24
CA ALA A 47 8.53 4.23 -8.87
C ALA A 47 7.89 3.23 -7.88
N PRO A 48 8.55 2.91 -6.76
CA PRO A 48 8.01 2.05 -5.71
C PRO A 48 6.62 2.50 -5.21
N ASN A 49 6.48 3.78 -4.83
CA ASN A 49 5.23 4.32 -4.29
C ASN A 49 4.06 4.23 -5.28
N ALA A 50 4.34 4.21 -6.60
CA ALA A 50 3.31 4.01 -7.61
C ALA A 50 2.78 2.56 -7.61
N ILE A 51 3.62 1.58 -7.25
CA ILE A 51 3.21 0.19 -7.05
C ILE A 51 2.28 0.12 -5.83
N THR A 52 2.69 0.66 -4.69
CA THR A 52 1.89 0.74 -3.45
C THR A 52 0.51 1.36 -3.72
N LEU A 53 0.49 2.52 -4.39
CA LEU A 53 -0.76 3.22 -4.73
C LEU A 53 -1.65 2.39 -5.67
N THR A 54 -1.06 1.69 -6.64
CA THR A 54 -1.82 0.80 -7.54
C THR A 54 -2.42 -0.37 -6.78
N GLY A 55 -1.68 -0.96 -5.84
CA GLY A 55 -2.17 -1.98 -4.92
C GLY A 55 -3.41 -1.49 -4.16
N PHE A 56 -3.32 -0.30 -3.56
CA PHE A 56 -4.40 0.33 -2.80
C PHE A 56 -5.68 0.53 -3.62
N LEU A 57 -5.56 0.89 -4.90
CA LEU A 57 -6.72 1.07 -5.77
C LEU A 57 -7.56 -0.20 -5.93
N PHE A 58 -6.97 -1.40 -5.85
CA PHE A 58 -7.77 -2.65 -5.86
C PHE A 58 -8.70 -2.74 -4.65
N VAL A 59 -8.24 -2.33 -3.46
CA VAL A 59 -9.06 -2.31 -2.25
C VAL A 59 -10.15 -1.25 -2.36
N VAL A 60 -9.82 -0.05 -2.85
CA VAL A 60 -10.82 1.01 -3.09
C VAL A 60 -11.91 0.54 -4.04
N ILE A 61 -11.54 -0.11 -5.16
CA ILE A 61 -12.51 -0.66 -6.11
C ILE A 61 -13.39 -1.72 -5.43
N ASN A 62 -12.81 -2.64 -4.67
CA ASN A 62 -13.58 -3.66 -3.95
C ASN A 62 -14.51 -3.06 -2.90
N PHE A 63 -14.06 -2.04 -2.17
CA PHE A 63 -14.89 -1.31 -1.21
C PHE A 63 -16.11 -0.68 -1.89
N LEU A 64 -15.90 0.05 -2.99
CA LEU A 64 -16.99 0.65 -3.76
C LEU A 64 -17.92 -0.42 -4.36
N THR A 65 -17.36 -1.56 -4.80
CA THR A 65 -18.15 -2.69 -5.30
C THR A 65 -19.02 -3.30 -4.21
N ILE A 66 -18.47 -3.47 -3.00
CA ILE A 66 -19.23 -3.93 -1.83
C ILE A 66 -20.34 -2.95 -1.51
N LEU A 67 -20.07 -1.64 -1.45
CA LEU A 67 -21.11 -0.64 -1.15
C LEU A 67 -22.22 -0.61 -2.22
N TRP A 68 -21.90 -0.95 -3.47
CA TRP A 68 -22.91 -1.06 -4.53
C TRP A 68 -23.87 -2.23 -4.31
N TYR A 69 -23.37 -3.38 -3.85
CA TYR A 69 -24.17 -4.60 -3.67
C TYR A 69 -24.73 -4.78 -2.26
N ASN A 70 -24.04 -4.27 -1.24
CA ASN A 70 -24.35 -4.41 0.17
C ASN A 70 -24.04 -3.09 0.92
N PRO A 71 -24.87 -2.05 0.72
CA PRO A 71 -24.67 -0.73 1.34
C PRO A 71 -24.93 -0.72 2.86
N THR A 72 -25.48 -1.80 3.42
CA THR A 72 -25.86 -1.94 4.83
C THR A 72 -24.95 -2.91 5.60
N LEU A 73 -24.05 -3.59 4.90
CA LEU A 73 -23.10 -4.60 5.41
C LEU A 73 -23.76 -5.87 5.99
N ASP A 74 -25.04 -6.14 5.73
CA ASP A 74 -25.85 -7.21 6.35
C ASP A 74 -26.50 -8.19 5.35
N GLN A 75 -26.27 -8.01 4.05
CA GLN A 75 -26.83 -8.87 3.00
C GLN A 75 -25.78 -9.56 2.13
N ASP A 76 -26.15 -10.71 1.57
CA ASP A 76 -25.29 -11.46 0.66
C ASP A 76 -25.08 -10.72 -0.67
N CYS A 77 -23.83 -10.75 -1.15
CA CYS A 77 -23.45 -10.31 -2.48
C CYS A 77 -23.35 -11.50 -3.44
N PRO A 78 -23.41 -11.28 -4.76
CA PRO A 78 -23.04 -12.30 -5.73
C PRO A 78 -21.62 -12.85 -5.46
N SER A 79 -21.42 -14.16 -5.57
CA SER A 79 -20.15 -14.83 -5.26
C SER A 79 -18.91 -14.19 -5.89
N TRP A 80 -19.03 -13.64 -7.11
CA TRP A 80 -17.91 -13.00 -7.79
C TRP A 80 -17.39 -11.76 -7.05
N VAL A 81 -18.23 -11.06 -6.28
CA VAL A 81 -17.84 -9.89 -5.48
C VAL A 81 -16.89 -10.32 -4.37
N TYR A 82 -17.17 -11.42 -3.68
CA TYR A 82 -16.26 -11.97 -2.68
C TYR A 82 -14.97 -12.53 -3.32
N ALA A 83 -15.08 -13.16 -4.49
CA ALA A 83 -13.90 -13.60 -5.23
C ALA A 83 -13.01 -12.43 -5.65
N SER A 84 -13.59 -11.29 -6.07
CA SER A 84 -12.83 -10.08 -6.39
C SER A 84 -12.19 -9.46 -5.14
N CYS A 85 -12.85 -9.54 -3.97
CA CYS A 85 -12.27 -9.14 -2.69
C CYS A 85 -11.03 -9.98 -2.34
N ALA A 86 -11.11 -11.31 -2.49
CA ALA A 86 -9.98 -12.22 -2.27
C ALA A 86 -8.80 -11.88 -3.19
N VAL A 87 -9.06 -11.73 -4.50
CA VAL A 87 -8.04 -11.40 -5.49
C VAL A 87 -7.47 -10.00 -5.24
N GLY A 88 -8.31 -9.00 -5.02
CA GLY A 88 -7.88 -7.63 -4.84
C GLY A 88 -7.07 -7.41 -3.56
N LEU A 89 -7.43 -8.06 -2.46
CA LEU A 89 -6.65 -8.02 -1.23
C LEU A 89 -5.31 -8.77 -1.38
N PHE A 90 -5.30 -9.90 -2.08
CA PHE A 90 -4.05 -10.60 -2.40
C PHE A 90 -3.13 -9.76 -3.30
N LEU A 91 -3.70 -9.06 -4.29
CA LEU A 91 -2.95 -8.14 -5.15
C LEU A 91 -2.43 -6.94 -4.34
N TYR A 92 -3.23 -6.37 -3.44
CA TYR A 92 -2.80 -5.31 -2.53
C TYR A 92 -1.54 -5.72 -1.77
N GLN A 93 -1.60 -6.82 -1.02
CA GLN A 93 -0.47 -7.36 -0.26
C GLN A 93 0.74 -7.67 -1.14
N THR A 94 0.50 -8.16 -2.36
CA THR A 94 1.57 -8.48 -3.30
C THR A 94 2.27 -7.23 -3.79
N PHE A 95 1.53 -6.16 -4.07
CA PHE A 95 2.09 -4.90 -4.56
C PHE A 95 2.86 -4.18 -3.45
N ASP A 96 2.27 -4.15 -2.26
CA ASP A 96 2.88 -3.72 -1.00
C ASP A 96 4.22 -4.42 -0.75
N GLY A 97 4.25 -5.76 -0.65
CA GLY A 97 5.50 -6.50 -0.41
C GLY A 97 6.57 -6.39 -1.52
N VAL A 98 6.18 -6.00 -2.74
CA VAL A 98 7.09 -5.82 -3.88
C VAL A 98 7.66 -4.41 -3.96
N ASP A 99 7.02 -3.40 -3.39
CA ASP A 99 7.46 -2.01 -3.51
C ASP A 99 8.87 -1.79 -2.92
N GLY A 100 9.19 -2.41 -1.78
CA GLY A 100 10.48 -2.29 -1.12
C GLY A 100 11.55 -3.07 -1.86
N ILE A 101 11.17 -4.17 -2.53
CA ILE A 101 12.05 -4.91 -3.44
C ILE A 101 12.36 -4.03 -4.66
N GLN A 102 11.35 -3.38 -5.24
CA GLN A 102 11.53 -2.45 -6.35
C GLN A 102 12.36 -1.23 -5.93
N ALA A 103 12.19 -0.71 -4.71
CA ALA A 103 12.98 0.40 -4.17
C ALA A 103 14.47 0.03 -4.09
N ARG A 104 14.79 -1.18 -3.61
CA ARG A 104 16.16 -1.70 -3.58
C ARG A 104 16.71 -1.92 -5.00
N ARG A 105 15.89 -2.45 -5.90
CA ARG A 105 16.25 -2.72 -7.31
C ARG A 105 16.54 -1.44 -8.09
N THR A 106 15.76 -0.38 -7.87
CA THR A 106 15.88 0.92 -8.56
C THR A 106 16.75 1.94 -7.81
N LYS A 107 17.30 1.56 -6.64
CA LYS A 107 18.09 2.41 -5.73
C LYS A 107 17.32 3.65 -5.25
N GLN A 108 16.01 3.51 -5.05
CA GLN A 108 15.09 4.55 -4.59
C GLN A 108 14.63 4.35 -3.13
N SER A 109 15.31 3.52 -2.35
CA SER A 109 15.01 3.35 -0.93
C SER A 109 15.23 4.65 -0.16
N GLY A 110 14.26 5.07 0.64
CA GLY A 110 14.34 6.29 1.43
C GLY A 110 13.12 6.50 2.35
N PRO A 111 13.15 7.55 3.19
CA PRO A 111 12.10 7.81 4.19
C PRO A 111 10.72 8.08 3.59
N LEU A 112 10.66 8.61 2.35
CA LEU A 112 9.38 8.84 1.67
C LEU A 112 8.63 7.53 1.39
N GLY A 113 9.35 6.47 1.01
CA GLY A 113 8.73 5.19 0.64
C GLY A 113 7.99 4.57 1.82
N GLU A 114 8.67 4.48 2.96
CA GLU A 114 8.07 3.96 4.20
C GLU A 114 6.89 4.79 4.69
N LEU A 115 7.01 6.12 4.68
CA LEU A 115 5.89 6.99 5.04
C LEU A 115 4.68 6.74 4.14
N PHE A 116 4.92 6.65 2.82
CA PHE A 116 3.87 6.46 1.83
C PHE A 116 3.16 5.12 2.05
N ASP A 117 3.94 4.07 2.24
CA ASP A 117 3.49 2.71 2.52
C ASP A 117 2.59 2.63 3.76
N HIS A 118 3.10 3.08 4.90
CA HIS A 118 2.33 3.10 6.15
C HIS A 118 1.08 3.97 6.07
N SER A 119 1.12 5.08 5.32
CA SER A 119 -0.05 5.96 5.13
C SER A 119 -1.14 5.28 4.28
N VAL A 120 -0.75 4.48 3.29
CA VAL A 120 -1.66 3.68 2.48
C VAL A 120 -2.26 2.54 3.31
N ASP A 121 -1.44 1.81 4.06
CA ASP A 121 -1.87 0.77 5.00
C ASP A 121 -2.85 1.29 6.05
N ALA A 122 -2.61 2.49 6.57
CA ALA A 122 -3.49 3.12 7.54
C ALA A 122 -4.90 3.37 6.98
N CYS A 123 -4.99 3.83 5.74
CA CYS A 123 -6.27 4.00 5.04
C CYS A 123 -6.91 2.64 4.73
N ASN A 124 -6.11 1.69 4.26
CA ASN A 124 -6.56 0.34 3.93
C ASN A 124 -7.17 -0.38 5.14
N THR A 125 -6.66 -0.12 6.35
CA THR A 125 -7.17 -0.72 7.59
C THR A 125 -8.69 -0.53 7.74
N ALA A 126 -9.19 0.69 7.55
CA ALA A 126 -10.63 0.97 7.70
C ALA A 126 -11.47 0.42 6.53
N LEU A 127 -10.97 0.54 5.30
CA LEU A 127 -11.65 0.02 4.11
C LEU A 127 -11.73 -1.52 4.15
N GLY A 128 -10.63 -2.18 4.50
CA GLY A 128 -10.54 -3.62 4.66
C GLY A 128 -11.47 -4.15 5.74
N VAL A 129 -11.61 -3.43 6.87
CA VAL A 129 -12.61 -3.75 7.89
C VAL A 129 -14.02 -3.70 7.33
N LEU A 130 -14.39 -2.65 6.60
CA LEU A 130 -15.75 -2.53 6.05
C LEU A 130 -16.04 -3.63 5.00
N ILE A 131 -15.07 -3.96 4.15
CA ILE A 131 -15.18 -5.10 3.21
C ILE A 131 -15.35 -6.41 3.98
N PHE A 132 -14.57 -6.62 5.04
CA PHE A 132 -14.66 -7.81 5.87
C PHE A 132 -16.02 -7.92 6.58
N CYS A 133 -16.50 -6.84 7.20
CA CYS A 133 -17.80 -6.80 7.85
C CYS A 133 -18.94 -7.11 6.87
N ALA A 134 -18.87 -6.62 5.64
CA ALA A 134 -19.83 -6.97 4.59
C ALA A 134 -19.75 -8.44 4.17
N ALA A 135 -18.55 -9.04 4.15
CA ALA A 135 -18.40 -10.46 3.86
C ALA A 135 -18.92 -11.36 4.99
N MET A 136 -18.92 -10.86 6.22
CA MET A 136 -19.43 -11.54 7.42
C MET A 136 -20.90 -11.20 7.74
N ASN A 137 -21.58 -10.38 6.94
CA ASN A 137 -22.92 -9.84 7.21
C ASN A 137 -23.09 -9.28 8.65
N PHE A 138 -22.10 -8.54 9.14
CA PHE A 138 -22.15 -7.93 10.47
C PHE A 138 -23.14 -6.76 10.56
N GLY A 139 -23.49 -6.15 9.44
CA GLY A 139 -24.34 -4.98 9.39
C GLY A 139 -23.70 -3.74 10.00
N GLN A 140 -24.51 -2.68 10.05
CA GLN A 140 -24.20 -1.48 10.82
C GLN A 140 -24.49 -1.74 12.30
N SER A 141 -23.56 -2.44 12.95
CA SER A 141 -23.72 -2.95 14.32
C SER A 141 -22.47 -2.83 15.17
N TRP A 142 -22.59 -3.14 16.45
CA TRP A 142 -21.46 -3.23 17.37
C TRP A 142 -20.38 -4.23 16.95
N ALA A 143 -20.73 -5.29 16.20
CA ALA A 143 -19.73 -6.22 15.67
C ALA A 143 -18.79 -5.51 14.68
N THR A 144 -19.32 -4.62 13.84
CA THR A 144 -18.52 -3.77 12.94
C THR A 144 -17.66 -2.79 13.74
N VAL A 145 -18.18 -2.20 14.81
CA VAL A 145 -17.42 -1.29 15.70
C VAL A 145 -16.25 -2.03 16.36
N VAL A 146 -16.48 -3.22 16.92
CA VAL A 146 -15.46 -4.04 17.58
C VAL A 146 -14.38 -4.50 16.60
N THR A 147 -14.78 -4.85 15.37
CA THR A 147 -13.84 -5.23 14.31
C THR A 147 -12.98 -4.03 13.89
N LEU A 148 -13.57 -2.84 13.77
CA LEU A 148 -12.81 -1.61 13.50
C LEU A 148 -11.86 -1.28 14.65
N TRP A 149 -12.29 -1.46 15.89
CA TRP A 149 -11.45 -1.30 17.08
C TRP A 149 -10.24 -2.20 17.04
N GLY A 150 -10.44 -3.51 16.88
CA GLY A 150 -9.34 -4.47 16.89
C GLY A 150 -8.29 -4.19 15.81
N SER A 151 -8.73 -3.91 14.58
CA SER A 151 -7.81 -3.64 13.46
C SER A 151 -7.04 -2.33 13.63
N THR A 152 -7.73 -1.23 13.97
CA THR A 152 -7.07 0.08 14.15
C THR A 152 -6.16 0.11 15.39
N MET A 153 -6.57 -0.56 16.48
CA MET A 153 -5.75 -0.72 17.68
C MET A 153 -4.46 -1.48 17.37
N THR A 154 -4.56 -2.61 16.66
CA THR A 154 -3.38 -3.41 16.29
C THR A 154 -2.38 -2.55 15.52
N PHE A 155 -2.85 -1.84 14.49
CA PHE A 155 -1.98 -1.03 13.65
C PHE A 155 -1.36 0.15 14.41
N TYR A 156 -2.14 0.82 15.27
CA TYR A 156 -1.63 1.90 16.13
C TYR A 156 -0.54 1.39 17.09
N VAL A 157 -0.79 0.28 17.79
CA VAL A 157 0.14 -0.28 18.79
C VAL A 157 1.43 -0.78 18.13
N GLN A 158 1.34 -1.41 16.96
CA GLN A 158 2.54 -1.83 16.21
C GLN A 158 3.37 -0.63 15.77
N THR A 159 2.73 0.44 15.29
CA THR A 159 3.44 1.67 14.92
C THR A 159 4.03 2.37 16.15
N TRP A 160 3.34 2.32 17.29
CA TRP A 160 3.84 2.83 18.57
C TRP A 160 5.07 2.05 19.06
N ASP A 161 5.04 0.72 18.91
CA ASP A 161 6.18 -0.15 19.18
C ASP A 161 7.38 0.28 18.33
N GLU A 162 7.21 0.34 17.00
CA GLU A 162 8.24 0.79 16.06
C GLU A 162 8.78 2.19 16.40
N TYR A 163 7.91 3.15 16.75
CA TYR A 163 8.36 4.49 17.14
C TYR A 163 9.33 4.44 18.33
N TYR A 164 9.09 3.61 19.35
CA TYR A 164 9.95 3.56 20.54
C TYR A 164 11.14 2.61 20.39
N THR A 165 10.99 1.49 19.69
CA THR A 165 12.05 0.51 19.48
C THR A 165 12.95 0.86 18.29
N GLN A 166 12.48 1.72 17.37
CA GLN A 166 13.14 2.11 16.13
C GLN A 166 13.34 0.95 15.15
N VAL A 167 12.60 -0.14 15.33
CA VAL A 167 12.67 -1.34 14.49
C VAL A 167 11.27 -1.90 14.31
N LEU A 168 10.82 -2.03 13.06
CA LEU A 168 9.59 -2.75 12.76
C LEU A 168 9.81 -4.24 12.95
N THR A 169 9.18 -4.83 13.97
CA THR A 169 9.32 -6.26 14.27
C THR A 169 8.03 -7.00 13.92
N LEU A 170 8.09 -7.85 12.90
CA LEU A 170 6.97 -8.70 12.49
C LEU A 170 7.10 -10.07 13.17
N GLY A 171 6.07 -10.46 13.92
CA GLY A 171 6.03 -11.71 14.68
C GLY A 171 6.02 -12.97 13.81
N ILE A 172 6.30 -14.13 14.44
CA ILE A 172 6.34 -15.45 13.77
C ILE A 172 4.94 -15.90 13.33
N ILE A 173 3.93 -15.62 14.15
CA ILE A 173 2.51 -15.94 13.95
C ILE A 173 1.73 -14.65 14.22
N SER A 174 0.69 -14.37 13.42
CA SER A 174 -0.10 -13.14 13.47
C SER A 174 0.63 -11.87 13.00
N GLY A 175 1.58 -12.00 12.08
CA GLY A 175 2.06 -10.86 11.31
C GLY A 175 0.99 -10.35 10.33
N PRO A 176 1.16 -9.14 9.75
CA PRO A 176 0.26 -8.61 8.73
C PRO A 176 0.06 -9.59 7.56
N VAL A 177 1.12 -10.30 7.19
CA VAL A 177 1.13 -11.28 6.09
C VAL A 177 0.14 -12.42 6.31
N GLU A 178 0.22 -13.11 7.45
CA GLU A 178 -0.67 -14.24 7.76
C GLU A 178 -2.12 -13.76 7.86
N GLY A 179 -2.36 -12.63 8.54
CA GLY A 179 -3.69 -12.06 8.70
C GLY A 179 -4.34 -11.75 7.36
N VAL A 180 -3.62 -11.10 6.44
CA VAL A 180 -4.14 -10.76 5.12
C VAL A 180 -4.40 -12.01 4.27
N LEU A 181 -3.53 -13.02 4.32
CA LEU A 181 -3.77 -14.29 3.61
C LEU A 181 -4.97 -15.05 4.18
N THR A 182 -5.18 -15.02 5.50
CA THR A 182 -6.39 -15.57 6.13
C THR A 182 -7.64 -14.84 5.63
N LEU A 183 -7.62 -13.51 5.52
CA LEU A 183 -8.74 -12.75 4.97
C LEU A 183 -9.00 -13.09 3.49
N CYS A 184 -7.95 -13.26 2.68
CA CYS A 184 -8.09 -13.73 1.30
C CYS A 184 -8.76 -15.10 1.23
N LEU A 185 -8.39 -16.03 2.12
CA LEU A 185 -9.02 -17.34 2.22
C LEU A 185 -10.49 -17.22 2.63
N VAL A 186 -10.80 -16.40 3.65
CA VAL A 186 -12.17 -16.14 4.09
C VAL A 186 -13.01 -15.62 2.93
N PHE A 187 -12.56 -14.61 2.19
CA PHE A 187 -13.27 -14.10 1.02
C PHE A 187 -13.45 -15.14 -0.09
N GLY A 188 -12.43 -15.97 -0.35
CA GLY A 188 -12.54 -17.06 -1.32
C GLY A 188 -13.54 -18.14 -0.88
N LEU A 189 -13.58 -18.47 0.41
CA LEU A 189 -14.56 -19.40 0.98
C LEU A 189 -15.97 -18.83 0.95
N THR A 190 -16.16 -17.55 1.29
CA THR A 190 -17.46 -16.87 1.15
C THR A 190 -17.97 -16.94 -0.29
N ALA A 191 -17.07 -16.71 -1.27
CA ALA A 191 -17.41 -16.83 -2.69
C ALA A 191 -17.86 -18.26 -3.06
N TYR A 192 -17.13 -19.26 -2.59
CA TYR A 192 -17.40 -20.68 -2.86
C TYR A 192 -18.69 -21.18 -2.21
N MET A 193 -18.94 -20.81 -0.95
CA MET A 193 -20.12 -21.21 -0.18
C MET A 193 -21.39 -20.47 -0.61
N GLY A 194 -21.26 -19.37 -1.37
CA GLY A 194 -22.38 -18.69 -2.02
C GLY A 194 -22.92 -17.46 -1.28
N GLY A 195 -22.31 -17.04 -0.17
CA GLY A 195 -22.77 -15.88 0.59
C GLY A 195 -22.10 -15.71 1.95
N GLY A 196 -22.23 -14.52 2.54
CA GLY A 196 -21.81 -14.21 3.91
C GLY A 196 -22.68 -14.87 4.96
N SER A 197 -23.93 -15.18 4.64
CA SER A 197 -24.87 -15.94 5.48
C SER A 197 -24.33 -17.28 5.96
N PHE A 198 -23.40 -17.89 5.21
CA PHE A 198 -22.68 -19.09 5.62
C PHE A 198 -22.02 -18.95 7.00
N TRP A 199 -21.45 -17.79 7.32
CA TRP A 199 -20.72 -17.57 8.58
C TRP A 199 -21.62 -17.46 9.82
N HIS A 200 -22.94 -17.39 9.64
CA HIS A 200 -23.91 -17.37 10.72
C HIS A 200 -24.36 -18.78 11.16
N GLN A 201 -23.88 -19.83 10.50
CA GLN A 201 -24.11 -21.21 10.91
C GLN A 201 -23.22 -21.58 12.10
N SER A 202 -23.66 -22.57 12.90
CA SER A 202 -22.85 -23.13 14.00
C SER A 202 -21.51 -23.65 13.46
N MET A 203 -20.40 -23.15 14.03
CA MET A 203 -19.08 -23.60 13.60
C MET A 203 -18.87 -25.09 13.88
N LEU A 204 -19.24 -25.56 15.08
CA LEU A 204 -18.99 -26.94 15.52
C LEU A 204 -19.80 -27.95 14.70
N GLU A 205 -21.06 -27.64 14.43
CA GLU A 205 -21.90 -28.48 13.57
C GLU A 205 -21.34 -28.53 12.14
N THR A 206 -20.99 -27.38 11.55
CA THR A 206 -20.49 -27.31 10.16
C THR A 206 -19.17 -28.05 9.97
N VAL A 207 -18.29 -28.10 10.98
CA VAL A 207 -17.02 -28.87 10.92
C VAL A 207 -17.18 -30.34 11.33
N GLY A 208 -18.42 -30.78 11.65
CA GLY A 208 -18.76 -32.18 11.91
C GLY A 208 -18.44 -32.67 13.33
N VAL A 209 -18.32 -31.78 14.30
CA VAL A 209 -18.17 -32.17 15.72
C VAL A 209 -19.53 -32.68 16.23
N PRO A 210 -19.63 -33.90 16.76
CA PRO A 210 -20.89 -34.40 17.29
C PRO A 210 -21.29 -33.64 18.57
N LYS A 211 -22.60 -33.38 18.75
CA LYS A 211 -23.14 -32.80 19.99
C LYS A 211 -22.99 -33.80 21.13
N LEU A 212 -21.98 -33.60 21.97
CA LEU A 212 -21.74 -34.37 23.19
C LEU A 212 -22.41 -33.67 24.37
N ASP A 213 -22.98 -34.44 25.31
CA ASP A 213 -23.66 -33.91 26.50
C ASP A 213 -22.77 -33.01 27.38
N ALA A 214 -21.44 -33.15 27.24
CA ALA A 214 -20.45 -32.34 27.95
C ALA A 214 -20.26 -30.92 27.36
N ILE A 215 -20.72 -30.66 26.13
CA ILE A 215 -20.57 -29.36 25.46
C ILE A 215 -21.85 -28.55 25.71
N PRO A 216 -21.76 -27.36 26.36
CA PRO A 216 -22.91 -26.48 26.53
C PRO A 216 -23.56 -26.11 25.19
N GLU A 217 -24.89 -26.10 25.15
CA GLU A 217 -25.65 -25.79 23.93
C GLU A 217 -25.29 -24.43 23.33
N GLN A 218 -25.10 -23.42 24.18
CA GLN A 218 -24.70 -22.08 23.74
C GLN A 218 -23.32 -22.06 23.06
N LEU A 219 -22.41 -22.96 23.45
CA LEU A 219 -21.10 -23.08 22.84
C LEU A 219 -21.18 -23.89 21.53
N TYR A 220 -22.00 -24.94 21.52
CA TYR A 220 -22.22 -25.77 20.35
C TYR A 220 -22.87 -25.00 19.20
N ASP A 221 -23.88 -24.18 19.50
CA ASP A 221 -24.62 -23.41 18.49
C ASP A 221 -23.94 -22.07 18.15
N MET A 222 -22.77 -21.79 18.73
CA MET A 222 -22.05 -20.53 18.49
C MET A 222 -21.62 -20.42 17.02
N PRO A 223 -22.02 -19.35 16.30
CA PRO A 223 -21.73 -19.21 14.90
C PRO A 223 -20.27 -18.83 14.64
N PHE A 224 -19.77 -19.07 13.42
CA PHE A 224 -18.40 -18.69 13.03
C PHE A 224 -18.11 -17.21 13.31
N THR A 225 -19.08 -16.33 13.04
CA THR A 225 -19.00 -14.89 13.32
C THR A 225 -18.61 -14.56 14.76
N GLN A 226 -19.20 -15.24 15.74
CA GLN A 226 -18.85 -15.04 17.16
C GLN A 226 -17.50 -15.64 17.51
N TRP A 227 -17.18 -16.83 16.98
CA TRP A 227 -15.85 -17.43 17.13
C TRP A 227 -14.73 -16.53 16.60
N TYR A 228 -14.95 -15.84 15.48
CA TYR A 228 -14.00 -14.86 14.95
C TYR A 228 -13.76 -13.70 15.91
N LEU A 229 -14.82 -13.15 16.51
CA LEU A 229 -14.68 -12.07 17.49
C LEU A 229 -13.93 -12.53 18.75
N VAL A 230 -14.21 -13.74 19.24
CA VAL A 230 -13.49 -14.33 20.38
C VAL A 230 -12.01 -14.54 20.05
N TYR A 231 -11.72 -15.18 18.91
CA TYR A 231 -10.36 -15.39 18.44
C TYR A 231 -9.61 -14.06 18.26
N GLY A 232 -10.24 -13.08 17.60
CA GLY A 232 -9.67 -11.75 17.39
C GLY A 232 -9.35 -11.04 18.71
N ALA A 233 -10.24 -11.11 19.70
CA ALA A 233 -10.01 -10.54 21.02
C ALA A 233 -8.82 -11.19 21.75
N ILE A 234 -8.68 -12.51 21.67
CA ILE A 234 -7.54 -13.23 22.26
C ILE A 234 -6.23 -12.81 21.58
N VAL A 235 -6.19 -12.81 20.24
CA VAL A 235 -4.99 -12.41 19.47
C VAL A 235 -4.60 -10.97 19.80
N LEU A 236 -5.58 -10.05 19.82
CA LEU A 236 -5.36 -8.64 20.12
C LEU A 236 -4.77 -8.43 21.52
N PHE A 237 -5.28 -9.15 22.52
CA PHE A 237 -4.78 -9.08 23.90
C PHE A 237 -3.30 -9.47 23.98
N PHE A 238 -2.93 -10.61 23.38
CA PHE A 238 -1.55 -11.08 23.38
C PHE A 238 -0.63 -10.20 22.53
N ALA A 239 -1.07 -9.75 21.35
CA ALA A 239 -0.29 -8.87 20.49
C ALA A 239 0.02 -7.54 21.19
N THR A 240 -1.00 -6.92 21.79
CA THR A 240 -0.84 -5.65 22.52
C THR A 240 0.06 -5.82 23.74
N GLY A 241 -0.16 -6.87 24.54
CA GLY A 241 0.68 -7.16 25.70
C GLY A 241 2.14 -7.39 25.31
N SER A 242 2.38 -8.14 24.23
CA SER A 242 3.71 -8.40 23.70
C SER A 242 4.42 -7.11 23.27
N SER A 243 3.75 -6.23 22.52
CA SER A 243 4.33 -4.93 22.11
C SER A 243 4.64 -4.03 23.31
N ILE A 244 3.77 -3.99 24.32
CA ILE A 244 4.03 -3.23 25.55
C ILE A 244 5.30 -3.75 26.25
N VAL A 245 5.39 -5.07 26.46
CA VAL A 245 6.56 -5.68 27.10
C VAL A 245 7.83 -5.43 26.28
N HIS A 246 7.76 -5.54 24.96
CA HIS A 246 8.88 -5.31 24.06
C HIS A 246 9.43 -3.87 24.17
N VAL A 247 8.57 -2.86 24.07
CA VAL A 247 8.97 -1.44 24.22
C VAL A 247 9.59 -1.19 25.60
N MET A 248 8.98 -1.71 26.66
CA MET A 248 9.49 -1.56 28.03
C MET A 248 10.87 -2.20 28.19
N GLN A 249 11.08 -3.38 27.60
CA GLN A 249 12.36 -4.08 27.64
C GLN A 249 13.46 -3.31 26.90
N ILE A 250 13.23 -2.93 25.64
CA ILE A 250 14.21 -2.20 24.82
C ILE A 250 14.61 -0.87 25.48
N ARG A 251 13.66 -0.17 26.11
CA ARG A 251 13.97 1.07 26.82
C ARG A 251 14.76 0.86 28.10
N ARG A 252 14.48 -0.21 28.86
CA ARG A 252 15.32 -0.61 30.01
C ARG A 252 16.75 -0.91 29.57
N GLU A 253 16.92 -1.66 28.48
CA GLU A 253 18.24 -1.99 27.91
C GLU A 253 19.00 -0.73 27.46
N ARG A 254 18.29 0.30 26.97
CA ARG A 254 18.85 1.62 26.62
C ARG A 254 19.06 2.55 27.82
N GLY A 255 18.76 2.12 29.05
CA GLY A 255 18.84 2.96 30.25
C GLY A 255 17.83 4.11 30.28
N GLN A 256 16.72 3.99 29.55
CA GLN A 256 15.65 4.98 29.46
C GLN A 256 14.45 4.58 30.32
N ASP A 257 13.62 5.55 30.71
CA ASP A 257 12.39 5.26 31.48
C ASP A 257 11.44 4.35 30.66
N PRO A 258 11.07 3.15 31.17
CA PRO A 258 10.17 2.24 30.46
C PRO A 258 8.69 2.61 30.58
N ILE A 259 8.29 3.51 31.50
CA ILE A 259 6.88 3.80 31.76
C ILE A 259 6.36 4.96 30.90
N ALA A 260 7.16 6.02 30.68
CA ALA A 260 6.77 7.15 29.85
C ALA A 260 6.15 6.82 28.48
N PRO A 261 6.63 5.80 27.72
CA PRO A 261 6.01 5.39 26.46
C PRO A 261 4.52 5.03 26.56
N LEU A 262 4.08 4.49 27.71
CA LEU A 262 2.69 4.05 27.92
C LEU A 262 1.71 5.22 27.80
N PHE A 263 2.13 6.44 28.14
CA PHE A 263 1.32 7.64 27.89
C PHE A 263 1.06 7.88 26.40
N GLY A 264 1.91 7.34 25.52
CA GLY A 264 1.71 7.35 24.08
C GLY A 264 0.50 6.54 23.63
N LEU A 265 -0.07 5.68 24.48
CA LEU A 265 -1.31 4.93 24.21
C LEU A 265 -2.57 5.72 24.59
N LEU A 266 -2.46 6.82 25.36
CA LEU A 266 -3.61 7.63 25.77
C LEU A 266 -4.45 8.18 24.61
N PRO A 267 -3.87 8.63 23.47
CA PRO A 267 -4.67 9.11 22.34
C PRO A 267 -5.57 8.01 21.76
N LEU A 268 -5.05 6.77 21.67
CA LEU A 268 -5.83 5.60 21.25
C LEU A 268 -6.97 5.31 22.24
N VAL A 269 -6.68 5.31 23.54
CA VAL A 269 -7.70 5.13 24.59
C VAL A 269 -8.78 6.21 24.48
N ALA A 270 -8.41 7.47 24.26
CA ALA A 270 -9.38 8.56 24.13
C ALA A 270 -10.31 8.38 22.92
N VAL A 271 -9.78 8.00 21.75
CA VAL A 271 -10.61 7.67 20.57
C VAL A 271 -11.61 6.58 20.92
N TRP A 272 -11.15 5.48 21.52
CA TRP A 272 -12.00 4.32 21.81
C TRP A 272 -12.83 4.42 23.09
N VAL A 273 -12.72 5.50 23.84
CA VAL A 273 -13.72 5.94 24.81
C VAL A 273 -14.82 6.75 24.12
N PHE A 274 -14.45 7.69 23.26
CA PHE A 274 -15.44 8.58 22.62
C PHE A 274 -16.24 7.91 21.50
N VAL A 275 -15.65 7.02 20.71
CA VAL A 275 -16.35 6.27 19.65
C VAL A 275 -17.57 5.52 20.17
N PRO A 276 -17.44 4.56 21.12
CA PRO A 276 -18.59 3.84 21.64
C PRO A 276 -19.53 4.76 22.43
N ALA A 277 -19.01 5.75 23.16
CA ALA A 277 -19.87 6.71 23.86
C ALA A 277 -20.79 7.47 22.89
N TYR A 278 -20.25 7.94 21.77
CA TYR A 278 -21.05 8.68 20.78
C TYR A 278 -22.09 7.79 20.11
N LEU A 279 -21.70 6.57 19.70
CA LEU A 279 -22.61 5.60 19.08
C LEU A 279 -23.70 5.12 20.03
N TYR A 280 -23.39 4.98 21.32
CA TYR A 280 -24.39 4.64 22.33
C TYR A 280 -25.39 5.77 22.57
N LEU A 281 -24.91 7.03 22.59
CA LEU A 281 -25.77 8.21 22.75
C LEU A 281 -26.59 8.51 21.50
N GLN A 282 -26.12 8.10 20.31
CA GLN A 282 -26.79 8.32 19.03
C GLN A 282 -26.95 7.00 18.25
N PRO A 283 -27.90 6.13 18.64
CA PRO A 283 -28.12 4.84 17.97
C PRO A 283 -28.40 4.95 16.48
N THR A 284 -29.02 6.05 16.04
CA THR A 284 -29.25 6.32 14.60
C THR A 284 -27.95 6.31 13.80
N ILE A 285 -26.85 6.81 14.36
CA ILE A 285 -25.54 6.78 13.70
C ILE A 285 -25.05 5.33 13.59
N LEU A 286 -25.15 4.56 14.67
CA LEU A 286 -24.74 3.15 14.70
C LEU A 286 -25.53 2.31 13.70
N GLU A 287 -26.84 2.48 13.63
CA GLU A 287 -27.72 1.58 12.89
C GLU A 287 -27.86 1.97 11.40
N ASN A 288 -27.64 3.24 11.04
CA ASN A 288 -27.92 3.73 9.69
C ASN A 288 -26.73 4.46 9.02
N TYR A 289 -25.80 5.01 9.78
CA TYR A 289 -24.70 5.86 9.28
C TYR A 289 -23.32 5.42 9.80
N MET A 290 -23.16 4.13 10.13
CA MET A 290 -21.94 3.55 10.62
C MET A 290 -20.83 3.55 9.57
N ILE A 291 -21.14 3.40 8.28
CA ILE A 291 -20.13 3.44 7.21
C ILE A 291 -19.39 4.79 7.15
N PRO A 292 -20.06 5.95 6.96
CA PRO A 292 -19.36 7.24 6.97
C PRO A 292 -18.69 7.53 8.32
N PHE A 293 -19.29 7.08 9.43
CA PHE A 293 -18.67 7.20 10.75
C PHE A 293 -17.39 6.36 10.88
N ALA A 294 -17.38 5.11 10.39
CA ALA A 294 -16.22 4.23 10.38
C ALA A 294 -15.09 4.78 9.51
N LEU A 295 -15.42 5.37 8.34
CA LEU A 295 -14.44 6.06 7.50
C LEU A 295 -13.80 7.24 8.22
N TYR A 296 -14.61 8.02 8.96
CA TYR A 296 -14.12 9.12 9.78
C TYR A 296 -13.17 8.62 10.87
N VAL A 297 -13.57 7.62 11.66
CA VAL A 297 -12.72 7.01 12.70
C VAL A 297 -11.45 6.40 12.11
N GLY A 298 -11.56 5.77 10.94
CA GLY A 298 -10.44 5.26 10.17
C GLY A 298 -9.41 6.34 9.83
N LEU A 299 -9.88 7.50 9.36
CA LEU A 299 -9.02 8.65 9.07
C LEU A 299 -8.43 9.30 10.32
N VAL A 300 -9.16 9.30 11.45
CA VAL A 300 -8.61 9.72 12.76
C VAL A 300 -7.41 8.85 13.10
N ASN A 301 -7.52 7.52 12.94
CA ASN A 301 -6.42 6.58 13.17
C ASN A 301 -5.29 6.75 12.15
N ALA A 302 -5.61 6.87 10.86
CA ALA A 302 -4.64 7.04 9.80
C ALA A 302 -3.79 8.31 9.98
N TYR A 303 -4.44 9.41 10.37
CA TYR A 303 -3.74 10.63 10.71
C TYR A 303 -2.82 10.48 11.94
N ALA A 304 -3.25 9.74 12.97
CA ALA A 304 -2.44 9.51 14.16
C ALA A 304 -1.20 8.65 13.84
N VAL A 305 -1.37 7.56 13.10
CA VAL A 305 -0.29 6.68 12.63
C VAL A 305 0.66 7.45 11.71
N GLY A 306 0.15 8.15 10.71
CA GLY A 306 0.98 8.94 9.79
C GLY A 306 1.84 9.97 10.52
N ARG A 307 1.29 10.64 11.56
CA ARG A 307 2.06 11.57 12.39
C ARG A 307 3.13 10.87 13.22
N MET A 308 2.87 9.67 13.71
CA MET A 308 3.82 8.88 14.49
C MET A 308 4.98 8.40 13.61
N ILE A 309 4.71 7.89 12.41
CA ILE A 309 5.75 7.56 11.41
C ILE A 309 6.54 8.81 11.03
N THR A 310 5.86 9.92 10.75
CA THR A 310 6.56 11.19 10.45
C THR A 310 7.49 11.58 11.61
N ALA A 311 7.02 11.47 12.85
CA ALA A 311 7.82 11.77 14.03
C ALA A 311 9.02 10.83 14.20
N HIS A 312 8.84 9.54 13.86
CA HIS A 312 9.90 8.53 13.81
C HIS A 312 10.99 8.92 12.80
N LEU A 313 10.60 9.16 11.54
CA LEU A 313 11.51 9.51 10.44
C LEU A 313 12.36 10.74 10.72
N VAL A 314 11.76 11.77 11.35
CA VAL A 314 12.47 13.01 11.70
C VAL A 314 12.98 13.05 13.14
N LYS A 315 12.99 11.91 13.84
CA LYS A 315 13.44 11.75 15.24
C LYS A 315 12.95 12.88 16.15
N SER A 316 11.65 13.14 16.12
CA SER A 316 10.97 14.15 16.94
C SER A 316 10.14 13.51 18.04
N SER A 317 9.64 14.32 18.98
CA SER A 317 8.83 13.85 20.10
C SER A 317 7.51 13.21 19.66
N PHE A 318 6.99 12.30 20.48
CA PHE A 318 5.77 11.57 20.20
C PHE A 318 4.56 12.53 20.02
N PRO A 319 3.74 12.36 18.97
CA PRO A 319 2.61 13.24 18.71
C PRO A 319 1.36 12.84 19.52
N TYR A 320 1.23 13.38 20.74
CA TYR A 320 0.09 13.07 21.62
C TYR A 320 -1.26 13.64 21.17
N PHE A 321 -1.27 14.78 20.48
CA PHE A 321 -2.52 15.48 20.15
C PHE A 321 -3.01 15.14 18.75
N ASN A 322 -4.27 14.72 18.62
CA ASN A 322 -4.95 14.51 17.34
C ASN A 322 -6.11 15.53 17.18
N VAL A 323 -5.99 16.45 16.22
CA VAL A 323 -7.01 17.48 15.99
C VAL A 323 -8.36 16.91 15.57
N LEU A 324 -8.38 15.75 14.91
CA LEU A 324 -9.60 15.08 14.50
C LEU A 324 -10.33 14.43 15.68
N LEU A 325 -9.73 14.35 16.87
CA LEU A 325 -10.43 13.92 18.08
C LEU A 325 -11.41 14.98 18.60
N CYS A 326 -11.12 16.26 18.37
CA CYS A 326 -11.94 17.37 18.86
C CYS A 326 -13.41 17.28 18.39
N PRO A 327 -13.71 17.15 17.08
CA PRO A 327 -15.09 17.01 16.63
C PRO A 327 -15.79 15.76 17.18
N LEU A 328 -15.07 14.65 17.36
CA LEU A 328 -15.63 13.46 18.02
C LEU A 328 -16.02 13.74 19.48
N ALA A 329 -15.13 14.38 20.24
CA ALA A 329 -15.40 14.76 21.63
C ALA A 329 -16.57 15.75 21.74
N LEU A 330 -16.68 16.70 20.79
CA LEU A 330 -17.81 17.62 20.72
C LEU A 330 -19.14 16.89 20.48
N GLY A 331 -19.18 15.91 19.56
CA GLY A 331 -20.37 15.09 19.33
C GLY A 331 -20.84 14.33 20.58
N VAL A 332 -19.89 13.77 21.36
CA VAL A 332 -20.17 13.12 22.64
C VAL A 332 -20.73 14.12 23.66
N LEU A 333 -20.06 15.26 23.86
CA LEU A 333 -20.50 16.26 24.84
C LEU A 333 -21.86 16.86 24.51
N ASP A 334 -22.10 17.16 23.23
CA ASP A 334 -23.38 17.64 22.73
C ASP A 334 -24.51 16.63 22.97
N SER A 335 -24.25 15.35 22.71
CA SER A 335 -25.23 14.27 22.89
C SER A 335 -25.45 13.91 24.37
N ALA A 336 -24.44 14.06 25.22
CA ALA A 336 -24.54 13.77 26.65
C ALA A 336 -25.38 14.80 27.41
N GLY A 337 -25.33 16.08 27.01
CA GLY A 337 -26.06 17.17 27.66
C GLY A 337 -27.55 16.89 27.87
N PRO A 338 -28.32 16.56 26.81
CA PRO A 338 -29.74 16.23 26.92
C PRO A 338 -30.01 14.98 27.74
N VAL A 339 -29.18 13.94 27.59
CA VAL A 339 -29.35 12.65 28.29
C VAL A 339 -29.20 12.81 29.80
N PHE A 340 -28.28 13.66 30.25
CA PHE A 340 -28.06 13.95 31.67
C PHE A 340 -28.84 15.18 32.17
N GLY A 341 -29.63 15.85 31.32
CA GLY A 341 -30.39 17.04 31.68
C GLY A 341 -29.53 18.27 32.03
N LEU A 342 -28.30 18.35 31.50
CA LEU A 342 -27.35 19.42 31.83
C LEU A 342 -27.47 20.63 30.88
N TRP A 343 -27.61 20.40 29.57
CA TRP A 343 -27.79 21.44 28.55
C TRP A 343 -28.50 20.87 27.31
N PRO A 344 -29.22 21.71 26.53
CA PRO A 344 -29.80 21.27 25.26
C PRO A 344 -28.71 21.01 24.22
N SER A 345 -28.95 20.05 23.32
CA SER A 345 -28.04 19.77 22.19
C SER A 345 -28.10 20.91 21.18
N ALA A 346 -26.92 21.42 20.81
CA ALA A 346 -26.74 22.43 19.76
C ALA A 346 -26.84 21.81 18.36
N LEU A 347 -26.50 20.53 18.21
CA LEU A 347 -26.68 19.79 16.95
C LEU A 347 -28.13 19.31 16.78
N GLY A 348 -28.94 19.33 17.84
CA GLY A 348 -30.28 18.77 17.85
C GLY A 348 -30.28 17.23 17.87
N GLY A 349 -31.45 16.64 17.57
CA GLY A 349 -31.61 15.19 17.43
C GLY A 349 -31.69 14.76 15.97
N GLY A 350 -31.26 13.52 15.67
CA GLY A 350 -31.40 12.91 14.35
C GLY A 350 -30.59 13.64 13.27
N ASP A 351 -31.28 14.43 12.42
CA ASP A 351 -30.74 15.04 11.20
C ASP A 351 -29.47 15.88 11.43
N GLY A 352 -29.42 16.65 12.52
CA GLY A 352 -28.25 17.47 12.79
C GLY A 352 -27.02 16.66 13.26
N GLN A 353 -27.23 15.55 13.98
CA GLN A 353 -26.16 14.60 14.33
C GLN A 353 -25.64 13.88 13.08
N ILE A 354 -26.54 13.50 12.16
CA ILE A 354 -26.19 12.89 10.88
C ILE A 354 -25.36 13.87 10.04
N ALA A 355 -25.83 15.11 9.88
CA ALA A 355 -25.09 16.15 9.17
C ALA A 355 -23.70 16.38 9.80
N PHE A 356 -23.62 16.37 11.13
CA PHE A 356 -22.37 16.50 11.86
C PHE A 356 -21.38 15.37 11.55
N VAL A 357 -21.83 14.12 11.42
CA VAL A 357 -20.97 12.99 11.01
C VAL A 357 -20.35 13.23 9.63
N TYR A 358 -21.13 13.70 8.65
CA TYR A 358 -20.60 14.00 7.32
C TYR A 358 -19.65 15.20 7.33
N VAL A 359 -19.90 16.21 8.17
CA VAL A 359 -18.96 17.32 8.39
C VAL A 359 -17.65 16.80 9.01
N CYS A 360 -17.72 15.90 10.00
CA CYS A 360 -16.55 15.27 10.60
C CYS A 360 -15.75 14.48 9.57
N LEU A 361 -16.42 13.69 8.72
CA LEU A 361 -15.79 12.94 7.65
C LEU A 361 -15.12 13.88 6.63
N GLY A 362 -15.82 14.91 6.17
CA GLY A 362 -15.27 15.90 5.23
C GLY A 362 -14.06 16.64 5.80
N LEU A 363 -14.12 17.02 7.09
CA LEU A 363 -13.00 17.62 7.80
C LEU A 363 -11.81 16.65 7.91
N ALA A 364 -12.05 15.38 8.24
CA ALA A 364 -11.01 14.36 8.32
C ALA A 364 -10.33 14.13 6.97
N ILE A 365 -11.10 14.07 5.88
CA ILE A 365 -10.56 14.00 4.51
C ILE A 365 -9.68 15.22 4.22
N GLY A 366 -10.14 16.42 4.55
CA GLY A 366 -9.40 17.66 4.32
C GLY A 366 -8.09 17.74 5.13
N VAL A 367 -8.15 17.43 6.43
CA VAL A 367 -6.98 17.44 7.33
C VAL A 367 -5.97 16.37 6.94
N TYR A 368 -6.42 15.14 6.69
CA TYR A 368 -5.55 14.04 6.28
C TYR A 368 -4.95 14.28 4.90
N GLY A 369 -5.76 14.74 3.93
CA GLY A 369 -5.28 15.12 2.60
C GLY A 369 -4.25 16.25 2.65
N SER A 370 -4.49 17.28 3.46
CA SER A 370 -3.50 18.35 3.68
C SER A 370 -2.22 17.84 4.33
N PHE A 371 -2.32 16.88 5.25
CA PHE A 371 -1.18 16.26 5.92
C PHE A 371 -0.30 15.47 4.97
N ILE A 372 -0.90 14.58 4.18
CA ILE A 372 -0.19 13.77 3.19
C ILE A 372 0.42 14.68 2.12
N HIS A 373 -0.33 15.66 1.61
CA HIS A 373 0.18 16.60 0.62
C HIS A 373 1.41 17.36 1.14
N ASP A 374 1.30 18.03 2.29
CA ASP A 374 2.40 18.85 2.85
C ASP A 374 3.66 18.03 3.13
N ILE A 375 3.52 16.81 3.67
CA ILE A 375 4.69 15.98 3.96
C ILE A 375 5.33 15.45 2.68
N ILE A 376 4.53 14.92 1.75
CA ILE A 376 5.07 14.41 0.49
C ILE A 376 5.81 15.52 -0.24
N THR A 377 5.21 16.71 -0.40
CA THR A 377 5.88 17.83 -1.08
C THR A 377 7.13 18.26 -0.34
N THR A 378 7.07 18.41 0.99
CA THR A 378 8.24 18.81 1.79
C THR A 378 9.41 17.83 1.67
N ILE A 379 9.15 16.52 1.74
CA ILE A 379 10.20 15.50 1.62
C ILE A 379 10.73 15.45 0.17
N CYS A 380 9.84 15.49 -0.82
CA CYS A 380 10.23 15.50 -2.24
C CYS A 380 11.14 16.68 -2.58
N ASP A 381 10.77 17.88 -2.12
CA ASP A 381 11.53 19.11 -2.37
C ASP A 381 12.88 19.09 -1.65
N TYR A 382 12.94 18.57 -0.42
CA TYR A 382 14.18 18.54 0.37
C TYR A 382 15.20 17.48 -0.08
N ILE A 383 14.71 16.30 -0.47
CA ILE A 383 15.54 15.16 -0.91
C ILE A 383 15.79 15.19 -2.44
N ASP A 384 15.11 16.08 -3.16
CA ASP A 384 15.16 16.21 -4.62
C ASP A 384 14.68 14.94 -5.36
N ILE A 385 13.49 14.47 -5.00
CA ILE A 385 12.85 13.27 -5.60
C ILE A 385 11.42 13.57 -6.05
N TRP A 386 10.84 12.67 -6.84
CA TRP A 386 9.43 12.69 -7.19
C TRP A 386 8.72 11.51 -6.52
N CYS A 387 7.48 11.70 -6.07
CA CYS A 387 6.77 10.68 -5.30
C CYS A 387 6.35 9.47 -6.16
N LEU A 388 5.71 9.71 -7.31
CA LEU A 388 5.11 8.64 -8.13
C LEU A 388 5.89 8.31 -9.41
N THR A 389 7.03 8.98 -9.62
CA THR A 389 7.90 8.78 -10.79
C THR A 389 9.36 8.83 -10.34
N ILE A 390 10.24 8.15 -11.07
CA ILE A 390 11.68 8.17 -10.74
C ILE A 390 12.32 9.39 -11.39
N LYS A 391 12.72 10.36 -10.56
CA LYS A 391 13.41 11.58 -11.02
C LYS A 391 14.82 11.30 -11.53
N HIS A 392 15.57 10.47 -10.78
CA HIS A 392 16.97 10.12 -11.06
C HIS A 392 17.09 8.60 -11.27
N PRO A 393 16.93 8.08 -12.51
CA PRO A 393 16.99 6.65 -12.79
C PRO A 393 18.40 6.09 -12.62
N TYR A 394 18.50 4.93 -11.97
CA TYR A 394 19.76 4.18 -11.90
C TYR A 394 20.15 3.65 -13.29
N VAL A 395 21.36 4.00 -13.74
CA VAL A 395 21.96 3.50 -14.98
C VAL A 395 23.27 2.81 -14.63
N GLU A 396 23.36 1.50 -14.88
CA GLU A 396 24.63 0.76 -14.77
C GLU A 396 25.61 1.27 -15.82
N LYS A 397 26.66 1.97 -15.38
CA LYS A 397 27.84 2.25 -16.22
C LYS A 397 28.79 1.05 -16.12
N GLN A 398 29.00 0.33 -17.22
CA GLN A 398 30.17 -0.53 -17.37
C GLN A 398 31.37 0.36 -17.69
N THR A 399 32.37 0.43 -16.81
CA THR A 399 33.67 1.00 -17.17
C THR A 399 34.49 -0.05 -17.94
N ALA A 400 35.34 0.42 -18.85
CA ALA A 400 36.19 -0.43 -19.69
C ALA A 400 37.24 -1.26 -18.91
N ASN A 401 37.39 -1.02 -17.60
CA ASN A 401 38.39 -1.68 -16.76
C ASN A 401 37.79 -2.64 -15.72
N GLY A 402 36.48 -2.90 -15.74
CA GLY A 402 35.85 -3.83 -14.80
C GLY A 402 35.65 -3.29 -13.37
N GLU A 403 35.97 -2.01 -13.12
CA GLU A 403 35.64 -1.34 -11.86
C GLU A 403 34.28 -0.63 -11.95
N VAL A 404 33.36 -0.98 -11.05
CA VAL A 404 32.02 -0.38 -11.01
C VAL A 404 32.12 1.02 -10.40
N ASP A 405 32.10 2.06 -11.24
CA ASP A 405 32.06 3.46 -10.78
C ASP A 405 30.61 3.98 -10.76
N VAL A 406 30.22 4.54 -9.60
CA VAL A 406 28.84 4.83 -9.23
C VAL A 406 28.49 6.26 -9.65
N VAL A 407 27.46 6.44 -10.49
CA VAL A 407 26.90 7.78 -10.74
C VAL A 407 25.38 7.75 -10.66
N LEU A 408 24.82 8.40 -9.64
CA LEU A 408 23.37 8.60 -9.42
C LEU A 408 22.76 9.64 -10.39
N ALA A 409 23.61 10.45 -11.02
CA ALA A 409 23.22 11.40 -12.05
C ALA A 409 23.48 10.81 -13.44
N VAL A 410 22.49 10.87 -14.33
CA VAL A 410 22.74 10.68 -15.75
C VAL A 410 23.70 11.79 -16.17
N ASP A 411 24.89 11.40 -16.63
CA ASP A 411 25.89 12.33 -17.18
C ASP A 411 25.32 12.94 -18.47
N LEU A 412 24.66 14.09 -18.34
CA LEU A 412 24.03 14.81 -19.44
C LEU A 412 25.07 15.40 -20.40
N LEU A 413 26.31 15.58 -19.96
CA LEU A 413 27.40 16.11 -20.77
C LEU A 413 28.02 15.00 -21.63
N ASN A 414 28.07 13.76 -21.11
CA ASN A 414 28.59 12.60 -21.83
C ASN A 414 27.61 11.41 -21.79
N PRO A 415 26.45 11.51 -22.46
CA PRO A 415 25.50 10.40 -22.53
C PRO A 415 26.12 9.18 -23.25
N THR A 416 25.79 7.97 -22.79
CA THR A 416 26.36 6.75 -23.36
C THR A 416 25.92 6.55 -24.82
N PRO A 417 26.77 5.97 -25.70
CA PRO A 417 26.42 5.76 -27.11
C PRO A 417 25.13 4.95 -27.31
N GLN A 418 24.84 3.99 -26.41
CA GLN A 418 23.60 3.21 -26.47
C GLN A 418 22.36 4.04 -26.11
N ALA A 419 22.47 4.96 -25.15
CA ALA A 419 21.37 5.85 -24.78
C ALA A 419 21.07 6.85 -25.90
N GLU A 420 22.10 7.42 -26.53
CA GLU A 420 21.97 8.30 -27.69
C GLU A 420 21.34 7.57 -28.89
N ALA A 421 21.70 6.30 -29.14
CA ALA A 421 21.16 5.51 -30.25
C ALA A 421 19.63 5.27 -30.16
N ARG A 422 19.06 5.28 -28.95
CA ARG A 422 17.62 5.10 -28.71
C ARG A 422 16.81 6.40 -28.84
N LYS A 423 17.47 7.56 -28.81
CA LYS A 423 16.80 8.87 -28.95
C LYS A 423 16.33 9.10 -30.39
N HIS A 424 15.28 9.91 -30.53
CA HIS A 424 14.86 10.42 -31.83
C HIS A 424 16.00 11.23 -32.47
N LYS A 425 16.19 11.15 -33.79
CA LYS A 425 17.33 11.78 -34.50
C LYS A 425 17.50 13.28 -34.24
N LEU A 426 16.40 13.99 -33.95
CA LEU A 426 16.39 15.43 -33.63
C LEU A 426 16.68 15.75 -32.16
N LYS A 427 16.78 14.73 -31.31
CA LYS A 427 17.02 14.85 -29.86
C LYS A 427 18.38 14.26 -29.45
N GLN A 428 19.21 13.88 -30.42
CA GLN A 428 20.57 13.41 -30.18
C GLN A 428 21.50 14.59 -29.95
N LEU A 429 22.44 14.45 -29.02
CA LEU A 429 23.40 15.50 -28.66
C LEU A 429 24.30 15.86 -29.85
N VAL A 430 24.77 14.83 -30.56
CA VAL A 430 25.54 14.97 -31.80
C VAL A 430 24.71 14.38 -32.95
N PRO A 431 24.21 15.20 -33.88
CA PRO A 431 23.49 14.71 -35.04
C PRO A 431 24.38 13.80 -35.89
N ALA A 432 23.98 12.53 -36.07
CA ALA A 432 24.68 11.57 -36.92
C ALA A 432 23.74 11.02 -38.01
N PRO A 433 24.25 10.80 -39.24
CA PRO A 433 23.46 10.17 -40.28
C PRO A 433 23.11 8.72 -39.90
N ARG A 434 21.83 8.35 -40.01
CA ARG A 434 21.38 6.95 -39.85
C ARG A 434 21.63 6.10 -41.09
N SER A 435 22.06 6.72 -42.19
CA SER A 435 22.51 6.05 -43.40
C SER A 435 23.96 5.61 -43.27
N PHE A 436 24.32 4.56 -43.99
CA PHE A 436 25.68 4.03 -44.01
C PHE A 436 25.98 3.38 -45.36
N PHE A 437 27.26 3.24 -45.67
CA PHE A 437 27.70 2.36 -46.74
C PHE A 437 27.81 0.94 -46.22
N MET A 438 27.51 -0.03 -47.07
CA MET A 438 27.64 -1.45 -46.76
C MET A 438 28.25 -2.18 -47.94
N ASP A 439 29.02 -3.21 -47.65
CA ASP A 439 29.49 -4.15 -48.66
C ASP A 439 28.48 -5.29 -48.77
N VAL A 440 27.89 -5.45 -49.96
CA VAL A 440 26.91 -6.49 -50.25
C VAL A 440 27.57 -7.57 -51.10
N LYS A 441 27.53 -8.80 -50.62
CA LYS A 441 28.02 -9.99 -51.31
C LYS A 441 26.90 -10.56 -52.17
N CYS A 442 27.16 -10.68 -53.48
CA CYS A 442 26.22 -11.25 -54.43
C CYS A 442 26.00 -12.76 -54.18
N PRO A 443 24.75 -13.29 -54.22
CA PRO A 443 24.49 -14.71 -54.08
C PRO A 443 24.95 -15.54 -55.29
N GLY A 444 25.05 -14.93 -56.48
CA GLY A 444 25.44 -15.62 -57.71
C GLY A 444 26.95 -15.77 -57.87
N CYS A 445 27.66 -14.66 -58.07
CA CYS A 445 29.10 -14.68 -58.38
C CYS A 445 30.01 -14.34 -57.19
N PHE A 446 29.46 -14.15 -55.98
CA PHE A 446 30.18 -13.80 -54.75
C PHE A 446 30.99 -12.48 -54.78
N THR A 447 30.95 -11.71 -55.88
CA THR A 447 31.52 -10.37 -55.96
C THR A 447 30.89 -9.46 -54.91
N ILE A 448 31.74 -8.70 -54.23
CA ILE A 448 31.34 -7.72 -53.21
C ILE A 448 31.19 -6.36 -53.89
N THR A 449 30.05 -5.69 -53.67
CA THR A 449 29.78 -4.35 -54.18
C THR A 449 29.41 -3.43 -53.02
N THR A 450 30.00 -2.24 -52.96
CA THR A 450 29.63 -1.24 -51.94
C THR A 450 28.31 -0.56 -52.33
N VAL A 451 27.33 -0.64 -51.45
CA VAL A 451 25.96 -0.15 -51.63
C VAL A 451 25.64 0.85 -50.52
N PHE A 452 24.93 1.94 -50.84
CA PHE A 452 24.43 2.87 -49.84
C PHE A 452 23.11 2.37 -49.23
N SER A 453 22.96 2.46 -47.91
CA SER A 453 21.80 1.87 -47.21
C SER A 453 20.44 2.48 -47.54
N HIS A 454 20.43 3.66 -48.16
CA HIS A 454 19.22 4.34 -48.65
C HIS A 454 19.37 4.64 -50.15
N ALA A 455 19.86 3.67 -50.93
CA ALA A 455 19.97 3.80 -52.37
C ALA A 455 18.62 4.22 -52.98
N GLN A 456 18.64 5.24 -53.84
CA GLN A 456 17.46 5.74 -54.55
C GLN A 456 17.23 5.02 -55.89
N THR A 457 18.23 4.28 -56.36
CA THR A 457 18.20 3.50 -57.59
C THR A 457 18.42 2.02 -57.29
N VAL A 458 18.02 1.16 -58.23
CA VAL A 458 18.31 -0.27 -58.18
C VAL A 458 19.82 -0.46 -58.34
N VAL A 459 20.44 -1.22 -57.43
CA VAL A 459 21.87 -1.52 -57.49
C VAL A 459 22.08 -2.95 -57.96
N VAL A 460 22.89 -3.12 -59.00
CA VAL A 460 23.22 -4.42 -59.60
C VAL A 460 24.65 -4.82 -59.26
N CYS A 461 24.91 -6.13 -59.24
CA CYS A 461 26.22 -6.69 -59.01
C CYS A 461 27.16 -6.37 -60.18
N ALA A 462 28.37 -5.91 -59.89
CA ALA A 462 29.38 -5.61 -60.91
C ALA A 462 29.85 -6.84 -61.71
N GLY A 463 29.68 -8.07 -61.17
CA GLY A 463 30.19 -9.30 -61.80
C GLY A 463 29.17 -10.05 -62.67
N CYS A 464 27.90 -10.10 -62.25
CA CYS A 464 26.87 -10.91 -62.94
C CYS A 464 25.56 -10.14 -63.21
N SER A 465 25.53 -8.83 -62.97
CA SER A 465 24.38 -7.95 -63.19
C SER A 465 23.11 -8.33 -62.41
N THR A 466 23.18 -9.28 -61.48
CA THR A 466 22.07 -9.60 -60.57
C THR A 466 21.74 -8.40 -59.68
N VAL A 467 20.45 -8.12 -59.50
CA VAL A 467 19.99 -7.06 -58.60
C VAL A 467 20.38 -7.38 -57.15
N LEU A 468 21.12 -6.48 -56.50
CA LEU A 468 21.54 -6.60 -55.10
C LEU A 468 20.57 -5.90 -54.14
N CYS A 469 19.98 -4.77 -54.55
CA CYS A 469 18.97 -4.08 -53.74
C CYS A 469 18.02 -3.21 -54.57
N GLN A 470 16.81 -2.98 -54.02
CA GLN A 470 15.78 -2.11 -54.58
C GLN A 470 15.45 -0.93 -53.64
N PRO A 471 15.15 0.27 -54.18
CA PRO A 471 14.75 1.43 -53.38
C PRO A 471 13.34 1.26 -52.81
N THR A 472 13.10 1.77 -51.59
CA THR A 472 11.82 1.67 -50.87
C THR A 472 11.32 3.01 -50.31
N GLY A 473 11.95 4.12 -50.67
CA GLY A 473 11.74 5.43 -50.04
C GLY A 473 12.42 5.59 -48.66
N GLY A 474 12.97 4.50 -48.11
CA GLY A 474 13.74 4.48 -46.87
C GLY A 474 15.00 3.64 -47.00
N LYS A 475 15.20 2.64 -46.12
CA LYS A 475 16.31 1.69 -46.25
C LYS A 475 16.08 0.78 -47.46
N ALA A 476 17.06 0.72 -48.35
CA ALA A 476 17.00 -0.14 -49.54
C ALA A 476 16.78 -1.61 -49.12
N ARG A 477 15.92 -2.33 -49.85
CA ARG A 477 15.62 -3.73 -49.61
C ARG A 477 16.65 -4.58 -50.35
N LEU A 478 17.41 -5.40 -49.63
CA LEU A 478 18.34 -6.36 -50.24
C LEU A 478 17.57 -7.51 -50.90
N THR A 479 18.09 -8.00 -52.02
CA THR A 479 17.58 -9.21 -52.67
C THR A 479 17.84 -10.43 -51.78
N GLU A 480 16.90 -11.36 -51.76
CA GLU A 480 17.01 -12.60 -50.98
C GLU A 480 18.29 -13.37 -51.35
N GLY A 481 19.01 -13.87 -50.34
CA GLY A 481 20.31 -14.53 -50.51
C GLY A 481 21.53 -13.59 -50.51
N CYS A 482 21.36 -12.27 -50.60
CA CYS A 482 22.46 -11.32 -50.40
C CYS A 482 22.84 -11.25 -48.92
N SER A 483 24.15 -11.27 -48.63
CA SER A 483 24.68 -10.97 -47.29
C SER A 483 25.39 -9.62 -47.31
N PHE A 484 25.36 -8.88 -46.21
CA PHE A 484 26.02 -7.57 -46.15
C PHE A 484 26.81 -7.35 -44.87
N ARG A 485 27.84 -6.51 -44.97
CA ARG A 485 28.61 -5.98 -43.86
C ARG A 485 28.55 -4.46 -43.90
N ARG A 486 28.18 -3.83 -42.78
CA ARG A 486 28.24 -2.36 -42.64
C ARG A 486 29.70 -1.91 -42.63
N LYS A 487 30.01 -0.87 -43.41
CA LYS A 487 31.31 -0.17 -43.38
C LYS A 487 31.39 0.79 -42.20
#